data_AF-A0A660RPJ4-F1
#
_entry.id   AF-A0A660RPJ4-F1
#
_cell.length_a   1.000
_cell.length_b   1.000
_cell.length_c   1.000
_cell.angle_alpha   90.00
_cell.angle_beta   90.00
_cell.angle_gamma   90.00
#
_symmetry.space_group_name_H-M   'P 1'
#
loop_
_entity.id
_entity.type
_entity.pdbx_description
1 polymer ?
#
loop_
_entity_poly.entity_id
_entity_poly.type
_entity_poly.pdbx_seq_one_letter_code
_entity_poly.pdbx_strand_id
1 'polypeptide(L)'
;MEILPYLQSIITILSIITGSFAIAQIRLLLKRKTAKDISLIYQSAVWLNATFCFIVFTLIGMKIGFDKIYGNIFCSLECLVLVGTIVFLICYYRWKEKRERR
;
A
#
# COMPACT_ATOMS: atom_id res chain seq x y z
N MET A 1 -22.88 7.89 -19.87
CA MET A 1 -22.83 7.85 -18.39
C MET A 1 -22.21 6.51 -17.97
N GLU A 2 -21.02 6.18 -18.49
CA GLU A 2 -20.40 4.83 -18.39
C GLU A 2 -18.93 4.87 -17.92
N ILE A 3 -18.38 6.06 -17.68
CA ILE A 3 -16.97 6.24 -17.32
C ILE A 3 -16.69 5.76 -15.89
N LEU A 4 -17.67 5.86 -14.99
CA LEU A 4 -17.53 5.51 -13.58
C LEU A 4 -17.29 4.00 -13.33
N PRO A 5 -18.09 3.07 -13.89
CA PRO A 5 -17.85 1.63 -13.72
C PRO A 5 -16.56 1.16 -14.42
N TYR A 6 -16.21 1.76 -15.57
CA TYR A 6 -14.95 1.46 -16.26
C TYR A 6 -13.73 1.87 -15.43
N LEU A 7 -13.77 3.07 -14.84
CA LEU A 7 -12.73 3.56 -13.95
C LEU A 7 -12.59 2.69 -12.69
N GLN A 8 -13.70 2.26 -12.08
CA GLN A 8 -13.68 1.35 -10.94
C GLN A 8 -13.07 -0.02 -11.29
N SER A 9 -13.34 -0.54 -12.49
CA SER A 9 -12.78 -1.80 -12.95
C SER A 9 -11.25 -1.71 -13.13
N ILE A 10 -10.77 -0.62 -13.74
CA ILE A 10 -9.32 -0.36 -13.88
C ILE A 10 -8.64 -0.25 -12.51
N ILE A 11 -9.23 0.51 -11.59
CA ILE A 11 -8.71 0.64 -10.22
C ILE A 11 -8.61 -0.74 -9.57
N THR A 12 -9.65 -1.57 -9.68
CA THR A 12 -9.68 -2.90 -9.08
C THR A 12 -8.56 -3.80 -9.64
N ILE A 13 -8.37 -3.83 -10.97
CA ILE A 13 -7.32 -4.62 -11.61
C ILE A 13 -5.93 -4.18 -11.14
N LEU A 14 -5.67 -2.87 -11.14
CA LEU A 14 -4.39 -2.33 -10.68
C LEU A 14 -4.13 -2.69 -9.22
N SER A 15 -5.17 -2.72 -8.39
CA SER A 15 -5.05 -3.05 -6.97
C SER A 15 -4.76 -4.52 -6.72
N ILE A 16 -5.35 -5.43 -7.51
CA ILE A 16 -5.00 -6.86 -7.46
C ILE A 16 -3.52 -7.07 -7.81
N ILE A 17 -3.06 -6.43 -8.88
CA ILE A 17 -1.66 -6.51 -9.32
C ILE A 17 -0.72 -5.95 -8.23
N THR A 18 -1.03 -4.75 -7.73
CA THR A 18 -0.23 -4.07 -6.71
C THR A 18 -0.20 -4.86 -5.40
N GLY A 19 -1.34 -5.37 -4.95
CA GLY A 19 -1.45 -6.18 -3.74
C GLY A 19 -0.66 -7.49 -3.86
N SER A 20 -0.74 -8.18 -5.00
CA SER A 20 0.03 -9.39 -5.27
C SER A 20 1.54 -9.15 -5.20
N PHE A 21 2.00 -8.04 -5.78
CA PHE A 21 3.41 -7.65 -5.73
C PHE A 21 3.85 -7.31 -4.31
N ALA A 22 3.04 -6.55 -3.56
CA ALA A 22 3.33 -6.22 -2.16
C ALA A 22 3.44 -7.48 -1.28
N ILE A 23 2.53 -8.45 -1.44
CA ILE A 23 2.59 -9.74 -0.73
C ILE A 23 3.86 -10.51 -1.08
N ALA A 24 4.25 -10.55 -2.36
CA ALA A 24 5.50 -11.17 -2.78
C ALA A 24 6.72 -10.49 -2.14
N GLN A 25 6.74 -9.16 -2.07
CA GLN A 25 7.80 -8.40 -1.40
C GLN A 25 7.87 -8.68 0.10
N ILE A 26 6.73 -8.75 0.80
CA ILE A 26 6.67 -9.12 2.22
C ILE A 26 7.24 -10.52 2.42
N ARG A 27 6.82 -11.51 1.60
CA ARG A 27 7.34 -12.88 1.67
C ARG A 27 8.86 -12.93 1.45
N LEU A 28 9.37 -12.17 0.50
CA LEU A 28 10.81 -12.08 0.23
C LEU A 28 11.57 -11.46 1.40
N LEU A 29 11.06 -10.38 2.00
CA LEU A 29 11.63 -9.74 3.19
C LEU A 29 11.70 -10.71 4.36
N LEU A 30 10.60 -11.42 4.64
CA LEU A 30 10.54 -12.40 5.72
C LEU A 30 11.49 -13.59 5.49
N LYS A 31 11.59 -14.08 4.25
CA LYS A 31 12.47 -15.21 3.89
C LYS A 31 13.95 -14.84 3.95
N ARG A 32 14.32 -13.68 3.41
CA ARG A 32 15.72 -13.23 3.36
C ARG A 32 16.20 -12.62 4.68
N LYS A 33 15.28 -12.15 5.54
CA LYS A 33 15.58 -11.41 6.79
C LYS A 33 16.54 -10.22 6.60
N THR A 34 16.60 -9.67 5.39
CA THR A 34 17.40 -8.51 5.04
C THR A 34 16.60 -7.57 4.17
N ALA A 35 16.82 -6.27 4.35
CA ALA A 35 16.15 -5.19 3.62
C ALA A 35 17.14 -4.34 2.81
N LYS A 36 18.31 -4.89 2.47
CA LYS A 36 19.40 -4.19 1.79
C LYS A 36 19.03 -3.77 0.36
N ASP A 37 18.25 -4.60 -0.32
CA ASP A 37 17.89 -4.42 -1.74
C ASP A 37 16.61 -3.59 -1.95
N ILE A 38 15.89 -3.22 -0.88
CA ILE A 38 14.61 -2.51 -0.98
C ILE A 38 14.79 -1.05 -0.57
N SER A 39 14.43 -0.14 -1.48
CA SER A 39 14.49 1.30 -1.26
C SER A 39 13.38 1.74 -0.29
N LEU A 40 13.79 2.15 0.91
CA LEU A 40 12.90 2.71 1.92
C LEU A 40 12.20 3.98 1.40
N ILE A 41 12.91 4.84 0.67
CA ILE A 41 12.37 6.12 0.15
C ILE A 41 11.18 5.85 -0.78
N TYR A 42 11.34 4.89 -1.69
CA TYR A 42 10.28 4.53 -2.62
C TYR A 42 9.06 3.96 -1.88
N GLN A 43 9.27 3.02 -0.95
CA GLN A 43 8.17 2.42 -0.19
C GLN A 43 7.44 3.45 0.69
N SER A 44 8.17 4.39 1.30
CA SER A 44 7.57 5.49 2.05
C SER A 44 6.77 6.45 1.16
N ALA A 45 7.23 6.73 -0.06
CA ALA A 45 6.50 7.56 -1.03
C ALA A 45 5.18 6.88 -1.45
N VAL A 46 5.22 5.57 -1.71
CA VAL A 46 4.01 4.79 -2.03
C VAL A 46 3.05 4.76 -0.85
N TRP A 47 3.55 4.64 0.39
CA TRP A 47 2.73 4.68 1.60
C TRP A 47 2.02 6.02 1.80
N LEU A 48 2.75 7.14 1.60
CA LEU A 48 2.18 8.48 1.66
C LEU A 48 1.11 8.69 0.58
N ASN A 49 1.35 8.18 -0.63
CA ASN A 49 0.37 8.25 -1.72
C ASN A 49 -0.92 7.47 -1.38
N ALA A 50 -0.79 6.25 -0.85
CA ALA A 50 -1.95 5.46 -0.41
C ALA A 50 -2.74 6.16 0.72
N THR A 51 -2.03 6.84 1.62
CA THR A 51 -2.63 7.64 2.70
C THR A 51 -3.42 8.82 2.14
N PHE A 52 -2.83 9.54 1.18
CA PHE A 52 -3.49 10.66 0.51
C PHE A 52 -4.74 10.20 -0.24
N CYS A 53 -4.68 9.10 -1.00
CA CYS A 53 -5.84 8.52 -1.68
C CYS A 53 -6.96 8.15 -0.69
N PHE A 54 -6.63 7.56 0.45
CA PHE A 54 -7.61 7.19 1.47
C PHE A 54 -8.35 8.42 2.02
N ILE A 55 -7.61 9.49 2.32
CA ILE A 55 -8.20 10.76 2.79
C ILE A 55 -9.11 11.35 1.73
N VAL A 56 -8.66 11.42 0.47
CA VAL A 56 -9.44 11.97 -0.64
C VAL A 56 -10.72 11.19 -0.87
N PHE A 57 -10.67 9.85 -0.92
CA PHE A 57 -11.86 9.03 -1.10
C PHE A 57 -12.83 9.14 0.09
N THR A 58 -12.31 9.24 1.32
CA THR A 58 -13.14 9.48 2.49
C THR A 58 -13.87 10.81 2.40
N LEU A 59 -13.18 11.89 2.02
CA LEU A 59 -13.80 13.22 1.84
C LEU A 59 -14.85 13.24 0.71
N ILE A 60 -14.61 12.52 -0.38
CA ILE A 60 -15.60 12.35 -1.46
C ILE A 60 -16.81 11.55 -0.95
N GLY A 61 -16.59 10.53 -0.11
CA GLY A 61 -17.65 9.69 0.47
C GLY A 61 -18.57 10.46 1.38
N MET A 62 -18.00 11.35 2.18
CA MET A 62 -18.75 12.28 3.02
C MET A 62 -19.66 13.21 2.19
N LYS A 63 -19.31 13.52 0.93
CA LYS A 63 -20.09 14.43 0.07
C LYS A 63 -21.13 13.74 -0.81
N ILE A 64 -20.86 12.52 -1.29
CA ILE A 64 -21.66 11.86 -2.34
C ILE A 64 -22.34 10.56 -1.83
N GLY A 65 -21.97 10.10 -0.63
CA GLY A 65 -22.42 8.85 -0.02
C GLY A 65 -21.40 7.72 -0.21
N PHE A 66 -21.16 6.95 0.85
CA PHE A 66 -20.15 5.89 0.88
C PHE A 66 -20.48 4.70 -0.04
N ASP A 67 -21.76 4.43 -0.31
CA ASP A 67 -22.20 3.30 -1.15
C ASP A 67 -21.60 3.31 -2.56
N LYS A 68 -21.28 4.50 -3.08
CA LYS A 68 -20.76 4.67 -4.45
C LYS A 68 -19.24 4.50 -4.56
N ILE A 69 -18.52 4.53 -3.44
CA ILE A 69 -17.04 4.54 -3.42
C ILE A 69 -16.43 3.61 -2.36
N TYR A 70 -17.25 2.78 -1.71
CA TYR A 70 -16.82 1.81 -0.70
C TYR A 70 -15.66 0.93 -1.19
N GLY A 71 -15.73 0.44 -2.44
CA GLY A 71 -14.66 -0.37 -3.05
C GLY A 71 -13.32 0.37 -3.17
N ASN A 72 -13.35 1.66 -3.52
CA ASN A 72 -12.12 2.46 -3.67
C ASN A 72 -11.48 2.77 -2.30
N ILE A 73 -12.31 3.00 -1.28
CA ILE A 73 -11.85 3.22 0.10
C ILE A 73 -11.17 1.96 0.64
N PHE A 74 -11.81 0.80 0.45
CA PHE A 74 -11.28 -0.48 0.94
C PHE A 74 -9.96 -0.83 0.26
N CYS A 75 -9.89 -0.64 -1.06
CA CYS A 75 -8.68 -0.79 -1.83
C CYS A 75 -7.54 0.14 -1.33
N SER A 76 -7.85 1.40 -1.03
CA SER A 76 -6.84 2.33 -0.52
C SER A 76 -6.36 1.94 0.87
N LEU A 77 -7.24 1.38 1.71
CA LEU A 77 -6.92 0.86 3.03
C LEU A 77 -5.99 -0.36 2.95
N GLU A 78 -6.27 -1.31 2.05
CA GLU A 78 -5.41 -2.48 1.83
C GLU A 78 -4.00 -2.09 1.40
N CYS A 79 -3.87 -1.14 0.46
CA CYS A 79 -2.57 -0.60 0.06
C CYS A 79 -1.81 0.03 1.24
N LEU A 80 -2.52 0.77 2.11
CA LEU A 80 -1.97 1.38 3.31
C LEU A 80 -1.37 0.34 4.26
N VAL A 81 -2.09 -0.76 4.50
CA VAL A 81 -1.66 -1.86 5.39
C VAL A 81 -0.49 -2.65 4.79
N LEU A 82 -0.58 -3.00 3.51
CA LEU A 82 0.45 -3.79 2.82
C LEU A 82 1.78 -3.04 2.72
N VAL A 83 1.74 -1.79 2.24
CA VAL A 83 2.95 -0.97 2.09
C VAL A 83 3.49 -0.55 3.45
N GLY A 84 2.60 -0.27 4.42
CA GLY A 84 3.00 0.00 5.80
C GLY A 84 3.75 -1.17 6.44
N THR A 85 3.30 -2.40 6.19
CA THR A 85 3.98 -3.62 6.64
C THR A 85 5.38 -3.74 6.03
N ILE A 86 5.53 -3.45 4.74
CA ILE A 86 6.84 -3.45 4.06
C ILE A 86 7.78 -2.43 4.69
N VAL A 87 7.33 -1.18 4.87
CA VAL A 87 8.11 -0.11 5.51
C VAL A 87 8.54 -0.51 6.92
N PHE A 88 7.62 -1.07 7.71
CA PHE A 88 7.91 -1.56 9.05
C PHE A 88 8.99 -2.65 9.05
N LEU A 89 8.86 -3.67 8.18
CA LEU A 89 9.84 -4.74 8.05
C LEU A 89 11.22 -4.20 7.63
N ILE A 90 11.28 -3.24 6.71
CA ILE A 90 12.54 -2.61 6.30
C ILE A 90 13.19 -1.90 7.49
N CYS A 91 12.43 -1.09 8.23
CA CYS A 91 12.92 -0.40 9.42
C CYS A 91 13.41 -1.37 10.49
N TYR A 92 12.65 -2.44 10.75
CA TYR A 92 13.01 -3.48 11.71
C TYR A 92 14.32 -4.19 11.33
N TYR A 93 14.46 -4.66 10.09
CA TYR A 93 15.67 -5.35 9.66
C TYR A 93 16.90 -4.44 9.65
N ARG A 94 16.75 -3.18 9.20
CA ARG A 94 17.86 -2.20 9.25
C ARG A 94 18.27 -1.86 10.69
N TRP A 95 17.33 -1.80 11.62
CA TRP A 95 17.64 -1.57 13.03
C TRP A 95 18.32 -2.78 13.68
N LYS A 96 17.82 -3.99 13.40
CA LYS A 96 18.44 -5.24 13.85
C LYS A 96 19.87 -5.37 13.35
N GLU A 97 20.12 -5.12 12.06
CA GLU A 97 21.45 -5.18 11.46
C GLU A 97 22.40 -4.13 12.07
N LYS A 98 21.92 -2.93 12.42
CA LYS A 98 22.71 -1.94 13.16
C LYS A 98 23.06 -2.37 14.59
N ARG A 99 22.22 -3.18 15.24
CA ARG A 99 22.48 -3.70 16.59
C ARG A 99 23.45 -4.88 16.58
N GLU A 100 23.39 -5.75 15.58
CA GLU A 100 24.31 -6.90 15.47
C GLU A 100 25.73 -6.50 15.02
N ARG A 101 25.90 -5.31 14.41
CA ARG A 101 27.23 -4.76 14.05
C ARG A 101 27.90 -3.92 15.16
N ARG A 102 27.22 -3.67 16.28
CA ARG A 102 27.79 -2.98 17.45
C ARG A 102 28.11 -3.99 18.53
#